data_AF-A0A2H9RLS6-F1
#
_entry.id   AF-A0A2H9RLS6-F1
#
_cell.length_a   1.000
_cell.length_b   1.000
_cell.length_c   1.000
_cell.angle_alpha   90.00
_cell.angle_beta   90.00
_cell.angle_gamma   90.00
#
_symmetry.space_group_name_H-M   'P 1'
#
loop_
_entity.id
_entity.type
_entity.pdbx_description
1 polymer ?
#
loop_
_entity_poly.entity_id
_entity_poly.type
_entity_poly.pdbx_seq_one_letter_code
_entity_poly.pdbx_strand_id
1 'polypeptide(L)' 'NARVYATREGGTGGNLVLQTATTAGILTDRVYIKNDGNVGIGTTSPNAKLEVTGDVIIDLSD' A
#
# COMPACT_ATOMS: atom_id res chain seq x y z
N ASN A 1 -10.87 -1.28 -13.57
CA ASN A 1 -10.56 -2.52 -12.82
C ASN A 1 -9.47 -2.25 -11.82
N ALA A 2 -9.49 -2.93 -10.67
CA ALA A 2 -8.36 -2.94 -9.73
C ALA A 2 -7.14 -3.66 -10.31
N ARG A 3 -5.94 -3.43 -9.76
CA ARG A 3 -4.72 -4.15 -10.16
C ARG A 3 -3.79 -4.45 -8.98
N VAL A 4 -2.98 -5.49 -9.16
CA VAL A 4 -1.84 -5.82 -8.30
C VAL A 4 -0.59 -5.83 -9.18
N TYR A 5 0.45 -5.11 -8.79
CA TYR A 5 1.68 -5.02 -9.58
C TYR A 5 2.91 -4.77 -8.70
N ALA A 6 4.07 -5.15 -9.22
CA ALA A 6 5.34 -4.80 -8.60
C ALA A 6 5.91 -3.53 -9.23
N THR A 7 6.47 -2.64 -8.40
CA THR A 7 7.35 -1.56 -8.87
C THR A 7 8.79 -1.93 -8.63
N ARG A 8 9.71 -1.41 -9.44
CA ARG A 8 11.15 -1.51 -9.18
C ARG A 8 11.64 -0.17 -8.64
N GLU A 9 12.28 -0.17 -7.48
CA GLU A 9 13.11 0.94 -7.04
C GLU A 9 14.56 0.71 -7.52
N GLY A 10 15.25 1.79 -7.88
CA GLY A 10 16.62 1.70 -8.38
C GLY A 10 17.55 1.03 -7.35
N GLY A 11 18.30 0.02 -7.77
CA GLY A 11 19.32 -0.63 -6.93
C GLY A 11 19.11 -2.13 -6.79
N THR A 12 18.06 -2.57 -6.09
CA THR A 12 17.86 -4.02 -5.83
C THR A 12 16.48 -4.37 -5.24
N GLY A 13 15.57 -3.39 -5.12
CA GLY A 13 14.31 -3.54 -4.41
C GLY A 13 13.10 -3.50 -5.34
N GLY A 14 12.17 -4.43 -5.15
CA GLY A 14 10.84 -4.36 -5.73
C GLY A 14 9.80 -4.12 -4.63
N ASN A 15 8.85 -3.22 -4.86
CA ASN A 15 7.70 -3.04 -3.97
C ASN A 15 6.50 -3.80 -4.55
N LEU A 16 5.53 -4.16 -3.70
CA LEU A 16 4.24 -4.70 -4.13
C LEU A 16 3.13 -3.68 -3.87
N VAL A 17 2.29 -3.43 -4.87
CA VAL A 17 1.24 -2.41 -4.79
C VAL A 17 -0.13 -3.01 -5.14
N LEU A 18 -1.12 -2.74 -4.30
CA LEU A 18 -2.54 -3.01 -4.58
C LEU A 18 -3.23 -1.68 -4.89
N GLN A 19 -3.88 -1.62 -6.06
CA GLN A 19 -4.63 -0.45 -6.50
C GLN A 19 -6.10 -0.76 -6.73
N THR A 20 -6.96 0.17 -6.31
CA THR A 20 -8.37 0.19 -6.69
C THR A 20 -8.61 1.25 -7.76
N ALA A 21 -9.67 1.11 -8.54
CA ALA A 21 -10.15 2.17 -9.44
C ALA A 21 -11.32 2.93 -8.79
N THR A 22 -11.36 4.24 -8.94
CA THR A 22 -12.57 5.03 -8.70
C THR A 22 -13.58 4.82 -9.85
N THR A 23 -14.79 5.36 -9.71
CA THR A 23 -15.82 5.33 -10.77
C THR A 23 -15.33 5.94 -12.09
N ALA A 24 -14.38 6.88 -12.04
CA ALA A 24 -13.77 7.48 -13.22
C ALA A 24 -12.62 6.64 -13.83
N GLY A 25 -12.41 5.42 -13.34
CA GLY A 25 -11.32 4.55 -13.81
C GLY A 25 -9.92 4.96 -13.31
N ILE A 26 -9.83 6.00 -12.47
CA ILE A 26 -8.56 6.47 -11.90
C ILE A 26 -8.07 5.44 -10.89
N LEU A 27 -6.86 4.93 -11.10
CA LEU A 27 -6.21 4.00 -10.21
C LEU A 27 -5.54 4.74 -9.04
N THR A 28 -5.71 4.21 -7.83
CA THR A 28 -5.13 4.78 -6.60
C THR A 28 -4.50 3.67 -5.77
N ASP A 29 -3.28 3.91 -5.30
CA ASP A 29 -2.56 3.02 -4.38
C ASP A 29 -3.32 2.94 -3.06
N ARG A 30 -3.66 1.72 -2.64
CA ARG A 30 -4.36 1.47 -1.38
C ARG A 30 -3.45 0.81 -0.35
N VAL A 31 -2.71 -0.20 -0.79
CA VAL A 31 -1.71 -0.90 0.02
C VAL A 31 -0.38 -0.90 -0.72
N TYR A 32 0.67 -0.52 -0.01
CA TYR A 32 2.03 -0.43 -0.51
C TYR A 32 2.96 -1.24 0.39
N ILE A 33 3.59 -2.28 -0.14
CA ILE A 33 4.60 -3.06 0.58
C ILE A 33 5.96 -2.64 0.02
N LYS A 34 6.68 -1.84 0.80
CA LYS A 34 8.01 -1.36 0.47
C LYS A 34 9.01 -2.53 0.52
N ASN A 35 10.05 -2.47 -0.31
CA ASN A 35 11.05 -3.54 -0.43
C ASN A 35 11.83 -3.84 0.86
N ASP A 36 11.79 -2.96 1.87
CA ASP A 36 12.36 -3.15 3.22
C ASP A 36 11.37 -3.83 4.20
N GLY A 37 10.20 -4.26 3.70
CA GLY A 37 9.18 -4.99 4.43
C GLY A 37 8.17 -4.11 5.18
N ASN A 38 8.21 -2.80 5.02
CA ASN A 38 7.21 -1.91 5.62
C ASN A 38 5.93 -1.87 4.78
N VAL A 39 4.76 -1.85 5.45
CA VAL A 39 3.45 -1.81 4.82
C VAL A 39 2.79 -0.46 5.06
N GLY A 40 2.44 0.23 3.99
CA GLY A 40 1.65 1.45 4.00
C GLY A 40 0.21 1.19 3.55
N ILE A 41 -0.78 1.73 4.28
CA ILE A 41 -2.18 1.81 3.84
C ILE A 41 -2.52 3.29 3.69
N GLY A 42 -2.87 3.71 2.47
CA GLY A 42 -3.08 5.11 2.13
C GLY A 42 -1.79 5.97 2.03
N THR A 43 -0.61 5.36 2.17
CA THR A 43 0.72 5.98 2.00
C THR A 43 1.63 5.07 1.18
N THR A 44 2.52 5.65 0.37
CA THR A 44 3.56 4.95 -0.39
C THR A 44 4.95 5.09 0.24
N SER A 45 5.06 5.80 1.35
CA SER A 45 6.33 6.06 2.06
C SER A 45 6.22 5.72 3.55
N PRO A 46 5.92 4.46 3.91
CA PRO A 46 5.78 4.07 5.32
C PRO A 46 7.11 4.21 6.08
N ASN A 47 7.07 4.89 7.23
CA ASN A 47 8.21 5.16 8.12
C ASN A 47 8.32 4.14 9.27
N ALA A 48 7.31 3.28 9.43
CA ALA A 48 7.25 2.19 10.39
C ALA A 48 6.85 0.88 9.70
N LYS A 49 6.91 -0.25 10.43
CA LYS A 49 6.54 -1.56 9.87
C LYS A 49 5.12 -1.61 9.33
N LEU A 50 4.21 -0.88 9.98
CA LEU A 50 2.87 -0.60 9.48
C LEU A 50 2.60 0.90 9.67
N GLU A 51 2.22 1.59 8.60
CA GLU A 51 1.75 2.98 8.63
C GLU A 51 0.40 3.07 7.93
N VAL A 52 -0.61 3.63 8.61
CA VAL A 52 -1.94 3.88 8.03
C VAL A 52 -2.19 5.38 8.04
N THR A 53 -2.49 5.95 6.86
CA THR A 53 -2.99 7.32 6.74
C THR A 53 -4.52 7.30 6.75
N GLY A 54 -5.13 7.70 7.86
CA GLY A 54 -6.58 7.70 8.06
C GLY A 54 -6.98 6.93 9.31
N ASP A 55 -8.26 6.57 9.38
CA ASP A 55 -8.83 5.84 10.52
C ASP A 55 -8.42 4.37 10.52
N VAL A 56 -8.18 3.83 11.72
CA VAL A 56 -7.88 2.42 11.94
C VAL A 56 -8.95 1.83 12.86
N ILE A 57 -9.61 0.77 12.40
CA ILE A 57 -10.47 -0.07 13.24
C ILE A 57 -9.65 -1.26 13.71
N ILE A 58 -9.46 -1.38 15.01
CA ILE A 58 -8.86 -2.55 15.64
C ILE A 58 -9.99 -3.27 16.36
N ASP A 59 -10.33 -4.46 15.88
CA ASP A 59 -11.26 -5.33 16.58
C ASP A 59 -10.53 -6.04 17.72
N LEU A 60 -11.12 -5.99 18.91
CA LEU A 60 -10.57 -6.55 20.15
C LEU A 60 -11.51 -7.61 20.73
N SER A 61 -12.56 -8.03 20.01
CA SER A 61 -13.38 -9.15 20.45
C SER A 61 -12.58 -10.45 20.43
N ASP A 62 -12.69 -11.24 21.50
CA ASP A 62 -12.15 -12.60 21.59
C ASP A 62 -12.89 -13.58 20.67
#